data_AF-G1WL83-F1
#
_entry.id   AF-G1WL83-F1
#
_cell.length_a   1.000
_cell.length_b   1.000
_cell.length_c   1.000
_cell.angle_alpha   90.00
_cell.angle_beta   90.00
_cell.angle_gamma   90.00
#
_symmetry.space_group_name_H-M   'P 1'
#
loop_
_entity.id
_entity.type
_entity.pdbx_description
1 polymer ?
#
loop_
_entity_poly.entity_id
_entity_poly.type
_entity_poly.pdbx_seq_one_letter_code
_entity_poly.pdbx_strand_id
1 'polypeptide(L)'
;MNDEDLGLPKPEDYDGDSFCALDYLTGEYATARTLEEAIDIRGARAFLRNVAPDDFINDDPHDTEKIGIAELWSSSTWREGEVERDVARERSASSLKENDLLELRPCSEAVREWGYRFHLADGSVTPYEPYHDYDDLLFQRNLKNLAGGERLICRVRSVSCFGENGIDVDPAFCWRVYSCKVTVYRDRSALT
;
A
#
# COMPACT_ATOMS: atom_id res chain seq x y z
N MET A 1 -21.33 -17.37 -4.15
CA MET A 1 -21.25 -16.57 -5.38
C MET A 1 -19.81 -16.64 -5.86
N ASN A 2 -19.55 -16.98 -7.12
CA ASN A 2 -18.17 -17.15 -7.58
C ASN A 2 -17.55 -15.77 -7.90
N ASP A 3 -16.21 -15.66 -7.89
CA ASP A 3 -15.50 -14.38 -8.12
C ASP A 3 -15.73 -13.82 -9.53
N GLU A 4 -15.85 -14.70 -10.53
CA GLU A 4 -16.06 -14.33 -11.94
C GLU A 4 -17.40 -13.63 -12.15
N ASP A 5 -18.47 -14.12 -11.53
CA ASP A 5 -19.82 -13.54 -11.55
C ASP A 5 -19.84 -12.13 -10.93
N LEU A 6 -18.91 -11.88 -10.00
CA LEU A 6 -18.76 -10.60 -9.32
C LEU A 6 -17.83 -9.62 -10.05
N GLY A 7 -17.15 -10.07 -11.10
CA GLY A 7 -16.12 -9.31 -11.81
C GLY A 7 -14.86 -9.09 -10.98
N LEU A 8 -14.56 -10.02 -10.06
CA LEU A 8 -13.42 -9.97 -9.16
C LEU A 8 -12.31 -10.91 -9.64
N PRO A 9 -11.03 -10.57 -9.40
CA PRO A 9 -9.93 -11.47 -9.75
C PRO A 9 -10.02 -12.76 -8.94
N LYS A 10 -9.64 -13.87 -9.57
CA LYS A 10 -9.40 -15.12 -8.85
C LYS A 10 -8.19 -14.92 -7.95
N PRO A 11 -8.28 -15.23 -6.64
CA PRO A 11 -7.14 -15.06 -5.75
C PRO A 11 -6.03 -16.06 -6.08
N GLU A 12 -4.80 -15.61 -5.89
CA GLU A 12 -3.58 -16.40 -5.92
C GLU A 12 -3.25 -16.93 -4.52
N ASP A 13 -2.52 -18.04 -4.45
CA ASP A 13 -1.95 -18.53 -3.20
C ASP A 13 -0.86 -17.54 -2.74
N TYR A 14 -0.84 -17.22 -1.45
CA TYR A 14 0.20 -16.36 -0.91
C TYR A 14 1.50 -17.15 -0.70
N ASP A 15 2.56 -16.78 -1.42
CA ASP A 15 3.89 -17.38 -1.33
C ASP A 15 4.97 -16.40 -0.81
N GLY A 16 4.56 -15.21 -0.35
CA GLY A 16 5.43 -14.15 0.11
C GLY A 16 5.99 -14.32 1.52
N ASP A 17 6.95 -13.46 1.87
CA ASP A 17 7.54 -13.39 3.21
C ASP A 17 6.48 -12.92 4.23
N SER A 18 6.29 -13.68 5.31
CA SER A 18 5.37 -13.27 6.37
C SER A 18 5.97 -12.14 7.21
N PHE A 19 5.20 -11.06 7.39
CA PHE A 19 5.54 -10.03 8.38
C PHE A 19 5.43 -10.60 9.79
N CYS A 20 6.50 -10.47 10.58
CA CYS A 20 6.43 -10.76 12.01
C CYS A 20 7.01 -9.60 12.81
N ALA A 21 6.23 -9.01 13.72
CA ALA A 21 6.75 -7.98 14.63
C ALA A 21 7.90 -8.51 15.52
N LEU A 22 8.00 -9.84 15.70
CA LEU A 22 9.11 -10.48 16.40
C LEU A 22 10.44 -10.38 15.63
N ASP A 23 10.42 -10.02 14.35
CA ASP A 23 11.64 -9.81 13.55
C ASP A 23 12.51 -8.70 14.16
N TYR A 24 11.90 -7.72 14.83
CA TYR A 24 12.60 -6.66 15.57
C TYR A 24 13.41 -7.19 16.76
N LEU A 25 13.15 -8.41 17.24
CA LEU A 25 13.90 -9.04 18.33
C LEU A 25 15.17 -9.75 17.84
N THR A 26 15.38 -9.84 16.53
CA THR A 26 16.57 -10.46 15.96
C THR A 26 17.80 -9.57 16.13
N GLY A 27 18.99 -10.16 16.07
CA GLY A 27 20.26 -9.42 16.15
C GLY A 27 20.47 -8.40 15.02
N GLU A 28 19.64 -8.46 13.97
CA GLU A 28 19.66 -7.56 12.81
C GLU A 28 19.36 -6.10 13.20
N TYR A 29 18.52 -5.90 14.22
CA TYR A 29 18.10 -4.58 14.70
C TYR A 29 18.72 -4.20 16.04
N ALA A 30 19.67 -5.01 16.56
CA ALA A 30 20.24 -4.83 17.90
C ALA A 30 21.02 -3.52 18.09
N THR A 31 21.41 -2.86 17.00
CA THR A 31 22.10 -1.56 17.02
C THR A 31 21.15 -0.37 17.01
N ALA A 32 19.86 -0.57 16.73
CA ALA A 32 18.86 0.48 16.76
C ALA A 32 18.63 0.95 18.20
N ARG A 33 18.62 2.27 18.41
CA ARG A 33 18.39 2.90 19.71
C ARG A 33 16.92 3.26 19.93
N THR A 34 16.15 3.34 18.86
CA THR A 34 14.73 3.68 18.87
C THR A 34 13.95 2.75 17.94
N LEU A 35 12.62 2.67 18.15
CA LEU A 35 11.73 1.92 17.26
C LEU A 35 11.76 2.50 15.83
N GLU A 36 11.81 3.82 15.69
CA GLU A 36 11.88 4.50 14.40
C GLU A 36 13.18 4.14 13.64
N GLU A 37 14.32 4.08 14.34
CA GLU A 37 15.59 3.62 13.74
C GLU A 37 15.51 2.15 13.29
N ALA A 38 14.82 1.30 14.05
CA ALA A 38 14.63 -0.10 13.66
C ALA A 38 13.73 -0.23 12.42
N ILE A 39 12.65 0.56 12.35
CA ILE A 39 11.77 0.66 11.17
C ILE A 39 12.57 1.17 9.96
N ASP A 40 13.44 2.17 10.13
CA ASP A 40 14.30 2.69 9.07
C ASP A 40 15.26 1.63 8.52
N ILE A 41 15.91 0.86 9.38
CA ILE A 41 16.80 -0.23 8.96
C ILE A 41 16.01 -1.26 8.14
N ARG A 42 14.81 -1.61 8.60
CA ARG A 42 13.93 -2.55 7.89
C ARG A 42 13.50 -2.01 6.53
N GLY A 43 13.05 -0.76 6.49
CA GLY A 43 12.63 -0.07 5.27
C GLY A 43 13.77 0.04 4.25
N ALA A 44 14.98 0.36 4.69
CA ALA A 44 16.16 0.40 3.81
C ALA A 44 16.45 -0.98 3.19
N ARG A 45 16.29 -2.07 3.96
CA ARG A 45 16.47 -3.43 3.44
C ARG A 45 15.35 -3.84 2.48
N ALA A 46 14.11 -3.51 2.80
CA ALA A 46 12.97 -3.72 1.91
C ALA A 46 13.16 -2.97 0.59
N PHE A 47 13.59 -1.70 0.65
CA PHE A 47 13.92 -0.90 -0.53
C PHE A 47 15.00 -1.58 -1.38
N LEU A 48 16.12 -1.98 -0.79
CA LEU A 48 17.22 -2.65 -1.51
C LEU A 48 16.81 -3.95 -2.21
N ARG A 49 15.80 -4.67 -1.70
CA ARG A 49 15.26 -5.87 -2.34
C ARG A 49 14.34 -5.58 -3.54
N ASN A 50 13.78 -4.37 -3.60
CA ASN A 50 12.71 -4.01 -4.53
C ASN A 50 13.11 -2.98 -5.60
N VAL A 51 14.29 -2.37 -5.49
CA VAL A 51 14.83 -1.48 -6.52
C VAL A 51 15.45 -2.26 -7.68
N ALA A 52 15.23 -1.77 -8.89
CA ALA A 52 15.96 -2.15 -10.10
C ALA A 52 16.88 -0.99 -10.55
N PRO A 53 17.90 -1.23 -11.40
CA PRO A 53 18.75 -0.17 -11.93
C PRO A 53 17.98 1.00 -12.56
N ASP A 54 16.88 0.70 -13.26
CA ASP A 54 16.01 1.69 -13.89
C ASP A 54 15.31 2.59 -12.87
N ASP A 55 15.22 2.18 -11.60
CA ASP A 55 14.65 3.03 -10.55
C ASP A 55 15.52 4.26 -10.24
N PHE A 56 16.80 4.26 -10.61
CA PHE A 56 17.71 5.38 -10.41
C PHE A 56 17.77 6.35 -11.59
N ILE A 57 17.14 6.00 -12.71
CA ILE A 57 17.09 6.86 -13.89
C ILE A 57 15.91 7.83 -13.72
N ASN A 58 16.18 9.13 -13.91
CA ASN A 58 15.14 10.15 -13.91
C ASN A 58 14.75 10.50 -15.35
N ASP A 59 13.91 9.64 -15.94
CA ASP A 59 13.36 9.82 -17.29
C ASP A 59 11.98 10.52 -17.28
N ASP A 60 11.52 11.03 -16.13
CA ASP A 60 10.23 11.72 -16.06
C ASP A 60 10.35 13.13 -16.64
N PRO A 61 9.58 13.49 -17.68
CA PRO A 61 9.58 14.85 -18.22
C PRO A 61 8.90 15.87 -17.31
N HIS A 62 8.28 15.44 -16.21
CA HIS A 62 7.61 16.30 -15.23
C HIS A 62 8.60 16.64 -14.10
N ASP A 63 8.40 17.76 -13.40
CA ASP A 63 9.23 18.16 -12.24
C ASP A 63 8.88 17.29 -11.02
N THR A 64 9.09 15.98 -11.16
CA THR A 64 8.81 14.94 -10.17
C THR A 64 10.11 14.40 -9.60
N GLU A 65 10.16 14.28 -8.28
CA GLU A 65 11.28 13.69 -7.56
C GLU A 65 10.85 12.31 -7.06
N LYS A 66 11.57 11.26 -7.48
CA LYS A 66 11.34 9.91 -6.96
C LYS A 66 11.84 9.83 -5.51
N ILE A 67 10.93 9.53 -4.59
CA ILE A 67 11.21 9.46 -3.15
C ILE A 67 11.56 8.03 -2.74
N GLY A 68 10.82 7.04 -3.25
CA GLY A 68 10.97 5.67 -2.80
C GLY A 68 10.00 4.69 -3.43
N ILE A 69 9.97 3.49 -2.89
CA ILE A 69 9.04 2.42 -3.25
C ILE A 69 8.31 2.02 -1.98
N ALA A 70 7.01 1.80 -2.09
CA ALA A 70 6.17 1.34 -0.98
C ALA A 70 5.25 0.21 -1.41
N GLU A 71 4.74 -0.53 -0.45
CA GLU A 71 3.66 -1.49 -0.65
C GLU A 71 2.40 -1.03 0.10
N LEU A 72 1.26 -1.12 -0.59
CA LEU A 72 -0.04 -0.82 -0.04
C LEU A 72 -0.88 -2.08 -0.04
N TRP A 73 -1.80 -2.18 0.90
CA TRP A 73 -2.72 -3.29 0.97
C TRP A 73 -4.15 -2.87 1.29
N SER A 74 -5.10 -3.72 0.93
CA SER A 74 -6.48 -3.66 1.37
C SER A 74 -6.97 -5.08 1.59
N SER A 75 -7.44 -5.39 2.79
CA SER A 75 -8.10 -6.65 3.07
C SER A 75 -9.62 -6.54 2.92
N SER A 76 -10.22 -7.68 2.59
CA SER A 76 -11.63 -7.96 2.73
C SER A 76 -11.76 -9.32 3.39
N THR A 77 -12.15 -9.30 4.66
CA THR A 77 -12.51 -10.48 5.45
C THR A 77 -13.84 -10.20 6.11
N TRP A 78 -14.53 -11.24 6.55
CA TRP A 78 -15.70 -11.08 7.42
C TRP A 78 -15.31 -10.23 8.63
N ARG A 79 -15.97 -9.09 8.85
CA ARG A 79 -15.86 -8.38 10.13
C ARG A 79 -16.85 -8.98 11.12
N GLU A 80 -16.55 -8.85 12.40
CA GLU A 80 -17.46 -9.32 13.45
C GLU A 80 -18.85 -8.66 13.27
N GLY A 81 -19.88 -9.48 13.08
CA GLY A 81 -21.26 -9.04 12.83
C GLY A 81 -21.64 -8.86 11.36
N GLU A 82 -20.70 -8.99 10.42
CA GLU A 82 -21.01 -9.04 8.98
C GLU A 82 -21.37 -10.47 8.57
N VAL A 83 -22.37 -10.60 7.70
CA VAL A 83 -22.86 -11.88 7.17
C VAL A 83 -22.54 -12.08 5.68
N GLU A 84 -21.94 -11.06 5.07
CA GLU A 84 -21.65 -11.00 3.64
C GLU A 84 -20.34 -10.28 3.37
N ARG A 85 -19.73 -10.64 2.25
CA ARG A 85 -18.50 -10.06 1.71
C ARG A 85 -18.73 -8.61 1.23
N ASP A 86 -17.82 -7.69 1.52
CA ASP A 86 -17.87 -6.31 1.00
C ASP A 86 -17.37 -6.24 -0.46
N VAL A 87 -18.23 -6.67 -1.38
CA VAL A 87 -17.95 -6.69 -2.82
C VAL A 87 -17.63 -5.30 -3.38
N ALA A 88 -18.19 -4.23 -2.79
CA ALA A 88 -17.96 -2.87 -3.27
C ALA A 88 -16.52 -2.42 -2.95
N ARG A 89 -16.05 -2.66 -1.73
CA ARG A 89 -14.66 -2.42 -1.33
C ARG A 89 -13.69 -3.22 -2.19
N GLU A 90 -14.00 -4.47 -2.45
CA GLU A 90 -13.15 -5.35 -3.26
C GLU A 90 -13.06 -4.90 -4.71
N ARG A 91 -14.17 -4.50 -5.33
CA ARG A 91 -14.16 -3.91 -6.68
C ARG A 91 -13.33 -2.64 -6.74
N SER A 92 -13.38 -1.82 -5.67
CA SER A 92 -12.56 -0.61 -5.57
C SER A 92 -11.07 -0.91 -5.37
N ALA A 93 -10.72 -2.01 -4.69
CA ALA A 93 -9.33 -2.43 -4.57
C ALA A 93 -8.83 -3.02 -5.91
N SER A 94 -9.63 -3.91 -6.52
CA SER A 94 -9.30 -4.60 -7.76
C SER A 94 -9.31 -3.71 -9.01
N SER A 95 -9.76 -2.46 -8.90
CA SER A 95 -9.80 -1.55 -10.04
C SER A 95 -8.42 -0.99 -10.42
N LEU A 96 -7.45 -1.03 -9.50
CA LEU A 96 -6.09 -0.54 -9.76
C LEU A 96 -5.36 -1.40 -10.78
N LYS A 97 -4.62 -0.74 -11.65
CA LYS A 97 -3.77 -1.34 -12.69
C LYS A 97 -2.38 -0.74 -12.64
N GLU A 98 -1.43 -1.45 -13.26
CA GLU A 98 -0.09 -0.91 -13.48
C GLU A 98 -0.15 0.45 -14.18
N ASN A 99 0.69 1.38 -13.71
CA ASN A 99 0.77 2.79 -14.10
C ASN A 99 -0.39 3.70 -13.65
N ASP A 100 -1.40 3.19 -12.94
CA ASP A 100 -2.38 4.07 -12.30
C ASP A 100 -1.68 5.00 -11.30
N LEU A 101 -2.24 6.21 -11.18
CA LEU A 101 -1.75 7.24 -10.26
C LEU A 101 -2.68 7.37 -9.06
N LEU A 102 -2.08 7.34 -7.88
CA LEU A 102 -2.74 7.61 -6.62
C LEU A 102 -2.17 8.89 -6.02
N GLU A 103 -3.03 9.84 -5.67
CA GLU A 103 -2.63 11.01 -4.89
C GLU A 103 -2.79 10.74 -3.40
N LEU A 104 -1.74 10.98 -2.63
CA LEU A 104 -1.81 10.94 -1.18
C LEU A 104 -2.31 12.27 -0.65
N ARG A 105 -3.43 12.25 0.08
CA ARG A 105 -4.02 13.47 0.66
C ARG A 105 -4.12 13.36 2.18
N PRO A 106 -3.68 14.38 2.93
CA PRO A 106 -3.92 14.45 4.37
C PRO A 106 -5.42 14.38 4.69
N CYS A 107 -5.75 13.75 5.81
CA CYS A 107 -7.09 13.74 6.36
C CYS A 107 -7.03 13.77 7.90
N SER A 108 -8.16 14.02 8.54
CA SER A 108 -8.22 13.97 10.00
C SER A 108 -7.97 12.54 10.49
N GLU A 109 -7.25 12.40 11.60
CA GLU A 109 -7.07 11.10 12.28
C GLU A 109 -8.40 10.45 12.71
N ALA A 110 -9.45 11.26 12.90
CA ALA A 110 -10.80 10.76 13.15
C ALA A 110 -11.42 10.03 11.93
N VAL A 111 -10.88 10.27 10.74
CA VAL A 111 -11.30 9.61 9.49
C VAL A 111 -10.43 8.39 9.20
N ARG A 112 -9.12 8.49 9.43
CA ARG A 112 -8.13 7.40 9.29
C ARG A 112 -7.03 7.57 10.30
N GLU A 113 -6.69 6.51 11.02
CA GLU A 113 -5.60 6.49 12.01
C GLU A 113 -4.28 7.04 11.46
N TRP A 114 -3.97 6.76 10.19
CA TRP A 114 -2.75 7.23 9.52
C TRP A 114 -2.76 8.73 9.19
N GLY A 115 -3.88 9.45 9.31
CA GLY A 115 -3.95 10.88 8.98
C GLY A 115 -3.82 11.20 7.49
N TYR A 116 -3.93 10.21 6.59
CA TYR A 116 -3.96 10.40 5.14
C TYR A 116 -4.75 9.30 4.42
N ARG A 117 -5.06 9.53 3.14
CA ARG A 117 -5.73 8.57 2.24
C ARG A 117 -5.16 8.63 0.83
N PHE A 118 -5.32 7.53 0.12
CA PHE A 118 -5.01 7.44 -1.30
C PHE A 118 -6.25 7.75 -2.14
N HIS A 119 -6.08 8.58 -3.15
CA HIS A 119 -7.13 9.02 -4.05
C HIS A 119 -6.79 8.71 -5.50
N LEU A 120 -7.77 8.26 -6.27
CA LEU A 120 -7.66 8.18 -7.73
C LEU A 120 -7.73 9.58 -8.36
N ALA A 121 -7.37 9.66 -9.64
CA ALA A 121 -7.39 10.91 -10.42
C ALA A 121 -8.78 11.58 -10.48
N ASP A 122 -9.86 10.80 -10.41
CA ASP A 122 -11.24 11.30 -10.35
C ASP A 122 -11.65 11.82 -8.95
N GLY A 123 -10.74 11.72 -7.96
CA GLY A 123 -10.93 12.13 -6.58
C GLY A 123 -11.53 11.07 -5.67
N SER A 124 -11.93 9.91 -6.21
CA SER A 124 -12.44 8.79 -5.41
C SER A 124 -11.40 8.26 -4.43
N VAL A 125 -11.86 7.82 -3.26
CA VAL A 125 -11.00 7.29 -2.18
C VAL A 125 -10.80 5.80 -2.40
N THR A 126 -9.56 5.34 -2.37
CA THR A 126 -9.26 3.91 -2.44
C THR A 126 -9.29 3.27 -1.04
N PRO A 127 -9.48 1.93 -0.95
CA PRO A 127 -9.50 1.23 0.32
C PRO A 127 -8.09 0.92 0.87
N TYR A 128 -7.05 1.31 0.14
CA TYR A 128 -5.67 0.96 0.44
C TYR A 128 -5.10 1.72 1.62
N GLU A 129 -4.22 1.04 2.34
CA GLU A 129 -3.48 1.51 3.51
C GLU A 129 -2.00 1.11 3.33
N PRO A 130 -1.04 1.77 4.00
CA PRO A 130 0.35 1.30 4.02
C PRO A 130 0.41 -0.15 4.50
N TYR A 131 1.21 -1.00 3.84
CA TYR A 131 1.28 -2.41 4.23
C TYR A 131 2.22 -2.63 5.42
N HIS A 132 3.37 -1.97 5.41
CA HIS A 132 4.35 -2.08 6.48
C HIS A 132 4.50 -0.78 7.26
N ASP A 133 5.03 -0.89 8.47
CA ASP A 133 5.42 0.24 9.32
C ASP A 133 6.37 1.23 8.60
N TYR A 134 7.31 0.71 7.82
CA TYR A 134 8.22 1.53 7.02
C TYR A 134 7.56 2.20 5.82
N ASP A 135 6.49 1.62 5.27
CA ASP A 135 5.68 2.26 4.21
C ASP A 135 4.95 3.48 4.80
N ASP A 136 4.33 3.34 5.98
CA ASP A 136 3.70 4.46 6.68
C ASP A 136 4.71 5.56 7.02
N LEU A 137 5.87 5.18 7.58
CA LEU A 137 6.92 6.14 7.94
C LEU A 137 7.43 6.93 6.73
N LEU A 138 7.56 6.28 5.56
CA LEU A 138 7.89 6.93 4.30
C LEU A 138 6.86 8.01 3.95
N PHE A 139 5.57 7.69 4.03
CA PHE A 139 4.49 8.63 3.70
C PHE A 139 4.40 9.78 4.71
N GLN A 140 4.39 9.48 6.00
CA GLN A 140 4.32 10.46 7.09
C GLN A 140 5.43 11.52 6.99
N ARG A 141 6.68 11.07 6.81
CA ARG A 141 7.82 11.98 6.71
C ARG A 141 7.72 12.87 5.48
N ASN A 142 7.30 12.32 4.36
CA ASN A 142 7.22 13.10 3.13
C ASN A 142 6.04 14.08 3.15
N LEU A 143 4.89 13.70 3.71
CA LEU A 143 3.75 14.61 3.88
C LEU A 143 4.11 15.81 4.76
N LYS A 144 4.85 15.60 5.86
CA LYS A 144 5.33 16.68 6.75
C LYS A 144 6.31 17.64 6.08
N ASN A 145 7.00 17.19 5.03
CA ASN A 145 8.04 17.94 4.34
C ASN A 145 7.59 18.55 3.01
N LEU A 146 6.30 18.44 2.65
CA LEU A 146 5.78 19.09 1.45
C LEU A 146 5.78 20.61 1.61
N ALA A 147 6.33 21.30 0.62
CA ALA A 147 6.17 22.75 0.46
C ALA A 147 4.76 23.07 -0.07
N GLY A 148 4.36 24.35 0.02
CA GLY A 148 3.05 24.80 -0.44
C GLY A 148 2.84 24.47 -1.92
N GLY A 149 1.81 23.68 -2.22
CA GLY A 149 1.47 23.26 -3.58
C GLY A 149 2.03 21.90 -3.98
N GLU A 150 3.10 21.41 -3.35
CA GLU A 150 3.65 20.08 -3.65
C GLU A 150 2.67 18.97 -3.26
N ARG A 151 2.74 17.84 -3.98
CA ARG A 151 1.90 16.67 -3.74
C ARG A 151 2.73 15.41 -3.70
N LEU A 152 2.19 14.37 -3.06
CA LEU A 152 2.73 13.02 -3.17
C LEU A 152 1.86 12.20 -4.11
N ILE A 153 2.50 11.66 -5.14
CA ILE A 153 1.87 10.82 -6.15
C ILE A 153 2.53 9.45 -6.11
N CYS A 154 1.72 8.40 -6.04
CA CYS A 154 2.17 7.02 -6.10
C CYS A 154 1.79 6.46 -7.48
N ARG A 155 2.77 5.98 -8.24
CA ARG A 155 2.54 5.25 -9.50
C ARG A 155 2.55 3.76 -9.22
N VAL A 156 1.47 3.08 -9.57
CA VAL A 156 1.35 1.62 -9.38
C VAL A 156 2.34 0.88 -10.29
N ARG A 157 3.15 0.00 -9.70
CA ARG A 157 4.10 -0.88 -10.39
C ARG A 157 3.50 -2.26 -10.65
N SER A 158 2.74 -2.77 -9.68
CA SER A 158 2.12 -4.08 -9.76
C SER A 158 0.95 -4.17 -8.79
N VAL A 159 -0.01 -5.04 -9.11
CA VAL A 159 -1.16 -5.36 -8.28
C VAL A 159 -1.27 -6.88 -8.14
N SER A 160 -1.71 -7.35 -6.98
CA SER A 160 -1.91 -8.76 -6.68
C SER A 160 -3.17 -8.94 -5.83
N CYS A 161 -3.82 -10.09 -5.97
CA CYS A 161 -4.97 -10.48 -5.15
C CYS A 161 -4.71 -11.88 -4.58
N PHE A 162 -4.60 -11.98 -3.26
CA PHE A 162 -4.42 -13.24 -2.54
C PHE A 162 -5.69 -13.60 -1.77
N GLY A 163 -5.90 -14.87 -1.49
CA GLY A 163 -7.06 -15.30 -0.71
C GLY A 163 -7.52 -16.72 -0.95
N GLU A 164 -8.49 -17.15 -0.15
CA GLU A 164 -9.10 -18.48 -0.26
C GLU A 164 -10.62 -18.41 -0.14
N ASN A 165 -11.27 -19.47 -0.61
CA ASN A 165 -12.72 -19.66 -0.56
C ASN A 165 -13.04 -20.93 0.23
N GLY A 166 -13.83 -20.79 1.28
CA GLY A 166 -14.31 -21.86 2.13
C GLY A 166 -13.18 -22.47 2.98
N ILE A 167 -13.47 -22.67 4.26
CA ILE A 167 -12.68 -23.56 5.12
C ILE A 167 -13.58 -24.70 5.59
N ASP A 168 -13.02 -25.82 6.02
CA ASP A 168 -13.80 -27.02 6.41
C ASP A 168 -14.89 -26.72 7.45
N VAL A 169 -14.63 -25.78 8.36
CA VAL A 169 -15.55 -25.38 9.42
C VAL A 169 -16.55 -24.31 8.99
N ASP A 170 -16.28 -23.61 7.88
CA ASP A 170 -17.12 -22.56 7.33
C ASP A 170 -16.93 -22.44 5.81
N PRO A 171 -17.73 -23.18 5.01
CA PRO A 171 -17.66 -23.13 3.56
C PRO A 171 -18.03 -21.77 2.96
N ALA A 172 -18.66 -20.87 3.72
CA ALA A 172 -18.99 -19.52 3.29
C ALA A 172 -17.87 -18.51 3.60
N PHE A 173 -16.94 -18.86 4.49
CA PHE A 173 -15.79 -18.02 4.80
C PHE A 173 -14.97 -17.74 3.55
N CYS A 174 -14.62 -16.48 3.36
CA CYS A 174 -13.71 -16.06 2.32
C CYS A 174 -12.87 -14.92 2.85
N TRP A 175 -11.61 -14.89 2.44
CA TRP A 175 -10.72 -13.78 2.72
C TRP A 175 -10.02 -13.36 1.44
N ARG A 176 -9.80 -12.06 1.31
CA ARG A 176 -9.05 -11.46 0.21
C ARG A 176 -8.08 -10.44 0.76
N VAL A 177 -6.88 -10.42 0.18
CA VAL A 177 -5.89 -9.37 0.38
C VAL A 177 -5.48 -8.86 -0.99
N TYR A 178 -5.75 -7.59 -1.24
CA TYR A 178 -5.28 -6.87 -2.41
C TYR A 178 -3.99 -6.16 -2.02
N SER A 179 -2.89 -6.46 -2.70
CA SER A 179 -1.64 -5.72 -2.54
C SER A 179 -1.35 -4.92 -3.80
N CYS A 180 -0.77 -3.72 -3.65
CA CYS A 180 -0.15 -3.02 -4.77
C CYS A 180 1.18 -2.41 -4.38
N LYS A 181 2.18 -2.61 -5.23
CA LYS A 181 3.49 -1.98 -5.11
C LYS A 181 3.48 -0.66 -5.86
N VAL A 182 4.02 0.39 -5.27
CA VAL A 182 4.02 1.73 -5.85
C VAL A 182 5.40 2.36 -5.82
N THR A 183 5.71 3.16 -6.84
CA THR A 183 6.80 4.14 -6.76
C THR A 183 6.22 5.46 -6.29
N VAL A 184 6.83 6.03 -5.25
CA VAL A 184 6.39 7.28 -4.62
C VAL A 184 7.18 8.45 -5.20
N TYR A 185 6.46 9.47 -5.64
CA TYR A 185 7.01 10.70 -6.21
C TYR A 185 6.53 11.91 -5.41
N ARG A 186 7.40 12.91 -5.31
CA ARG A 186 7.00 14.27 -5.00
C ARG A 186 6.75 14.99 -6.30
N ASP A 187 5.56 15.51 -6.48
CA ASP A 187 5.16 16.29 -7.64
C ASP A 187 5.18 17.79 -7.29
N ARG A 188 6.02 18.55 -8.01
CA ARG A 188 6.16 20.00 -7.86
C ARG A 188 5.44 20.79 -8.94
N SER A 189 4.80 20.12 -9.89
CA SER A 189 4.14 20.72 -11.07
C SER A 189 3.01 21.70 -10.72
N ALA A 190 2.50 21.68 -9.48
CA ALA A 190 1.48 22.61 -9.01
C ALA A 190 2.04 24.01 -8.63
N LEU A 191 3.35 24.23 -8.76
CA LEU A 191 4.02 25.52 -8.55
C LEU A 191 4.17 26.36 -9.83
N THR A 192 3.75 25.86 -10.98
CA THR A 192 3.76 26.57 -12.28
C THR A 192 2.39 27.02 -12.73
#